data_AF-A0A2X3IRB4-F1
#
_entry.id   AF-A0A2X3IRB4-F1
#
_cell.length_a   1.000
_cell.length_b   1.000
_cell.length_c   1.000
_cell.angle_alpha   90.00
_cell.angle_beta   90.00
_cell.angle_gamma   90.00
#
_symmetry.space_group_name_H-M   'P 1'
#
loop_
_entity.id
_entity.type
_entity.pdbx_description
1 polymer ?
#
loop_
_entity_poly.entity_id
_entity_poly.type
_entity_poly.pdbx_seq_one_letter_code
_entity_poly.pdbx_strand_id
1 'polypeptide(L)'
;MITVAEESTSWEGITKSVEEGGLGFDYKWNMGWMNDTLSYIKLDPIYRKYHHNKMNFSMMYNYSEKFILPISHDEVVHGKKSLINKMWGDDWKKYAGLRLYASFMMGHPGKKLMFMGCEFGQFVEWREWEELQWSVIEEFDIHRKTKEYFKALNKFYLENSSLWSLDYEEEGFKWMDADNSEESVLSFIRIGKNKRKN
;
A
#
# COMPACT_ATOMS: atom_id res chain seq x y z
N MET A 1 18.10 -2.28 15.14
CA MET A 1 17.94 -3.30 14.08
C MET A 1 16.44 -3.56 13.94
N ILE A 2 15.97 -3.91 12.74
CA ILE A 2 14.58 -4.33 12.50
C ILE A 2 14.64 -5.71 11.84
N THR A 3 13.81 -6.65 12.29
CA THR A 3 13.60 -7.95 11.64
C THR A 3 12.22 -7.98 10.98
N VAL A 4 12.16 -8.43 9.73
CA VAL A 4 10.91 -8.49 8.96
C VAL A 4 10.76 -9.88 8.38
N ALA A 5 9.59 -10.47 8.55
CA ALA A 5 9.22 -11.74 7.94
C ALA A 5 8.33 -11.50 6.72
N GLU A 6 8.61 -12.23 5.65
CA GLU A 6 7.63 -12.57 4.64
C GLU A 6 7.16 -14.00 4.94
N GLU A 7 5.87 -14.16 5.23
CA GLU A 7 5.28 -15.44 5.57
C GLU A 7 3.90 -15.50 4.91
N SER A 8 3.71 -16.47 4.02
CA SER A 8 2.59 -16.54 3.07
C SER A 8 1.50 -17.54 3.46
N THR A 9 1.64 -18.20 4.61
CA THR A 9 0.61 -19.00 5.26
C THR A 9 -0.13 -18.19 6.34
N SER A 10 -1.12 -18.82 6.98
CA SER A 10 -1.89 -18.21 8.07
C SER A 10 -1.25 -18.47 9.44
N TRP A 11 0.08 -18.61 9.52
CA TRP A 11 0.77 -18.84 10.78
C TRP A 11 0.65 -17.63 11.70
N GLU A 12 0.15 -17.85 12.92
CA GLU A 12 -0.09 -16.81 13.91
C GLU A 12 1.14 -16.54 14.78
N GLY A 13 1.27 -15.31 15.27
CA GLY A 13 2.28 -14.93 16.25
C GLY A 13 3.67 -14.68 15.66
N ILE A 14 3.75 -14.32 14.38
CA ILE A 14 5.03 -14.02 13.72
C ILE A 14 5.72 -12.82 14.39
N THR A 15 4.93 -11.80 14.76
CA THR A 15 5.43 -10.56 15.37
C THR A 15 5.23 -10.47 16.88
N LYS A 16 4.78 -11.57 17.50
CA LYS A 16 4.70 -11.70 18.96
C LYS A 16 6.07 -12.04 19.55
N SER A 17 6.24 -11.76 20.84
CA SER A 17 7.49 -12.08 21.53
C SER A 17 7.69 -13.60 21.61
N VAL A 18 8.95 -14.04 21.69
CA VAL A 18 9.27 -15.47 21.87
C VAL A 18 8.72 -15.99 23.21
N GLU A 19 8.66 -15.14 24.23
CA GLU A 19 8.09 -15.44 25.55
C GLU A 19 6.59 -15.75 25.47
N GLU A 20 5.87 -15.14 24.52
CA GLU A 20 4.45 -15.39 24.24
C GLU A 20 4.22 -16.53 23.23
N GLY A 21 5.28 -17.28 22.87
CA GLY A 21 5.22 -18.35 21.88
C GLY A 21 5.26 -17.88 20.42
N GLY A 22 5.61 -16.62 20.18
CA GLY A 22 5.81 -16.05 18.84
C GLY A 22 7.19 -16.31 18.25
N LEU A 23 7.42 -15.84 17.02
CA LEU A 23 8.72 -15.97 16.33
C LEU A 23 9.66 -14.78 16.57
N GLY A 24 9.19 -13.71 17.20
CA GLY A 24 10.03 -12.56 17.59
C GLY A 24 10.44 -11.63 16.44
N PHE A 25 9.73 -11.64 15.30
CA PHE A 25 9.96 -10.64 14.26
C PHE A 25 9.37 -9.28 14.67
N ASP A 26 9.97 -8.17 14.26
CA ASP A 26 9.38 -6.85 14.51
C ASP A 26 8.15 -6.61 13.62
N TYR A 27 8.18 -7.13 12.38
CA TYR A 27 7.11 -6.94 11.40
C TYR A 27 6.88 -8.15 10.49
N LYS A 28 5.66 -8.23 9.92
CA LYS A 28 5.26 -9.19 8.88
C LYS A 28 4.76 -8.46 7.63
N TRP A 29 5.07 -8.96 6.44
CA TRP A 29 4.45 -8.48 5.21
C TRP A 29 2.96 -8.89 5.11
N ASN A 30 2.07 -7.93 4.85
CA ASN A 30 0.64 -8.21 4.66
C ASN A 30 0.36 -8.65 3.21
N MET A 31 0.64 -9.92 2.92
CA MET A 31 0.44 -10.50 1.60
C MET A 31 -1.05 -10.57 1.20
N GLY A 32 -1.96 -10.72 2.16
CA GLY A 32 -3.41 -10.67 1.92
C GLY A 32 -3.85 -9.31 1.39
N TRP A 33 -3.47 -8.23 2.09
CA TRP A 33 -3.74 -6.85 1.65
C TRP A 33 -3.16 -6.56 0.27
N MET A 34 -1.92 -6.99 0.02
CA MET A 34 -1.26 -6.78 -1.27
C MET A 34 -2.05 -7.48 -2.39
N ASN A 35 -2.39 -8.76 -2.23
CA ASN A 35 -3.11 -9.52 -3.25
C ASN A 35 -4.52 -8.97 -3.52
N ASP A 36 -5.26 -8.65 -2.46
CA ASP A 36 -6.62 -8.15 -2.58
C ASP A 36 -6.66 -6.79 -3.27
N THR A 37 -5.83 -5.85 -2.81
CA THR A 37 -5.83 -4.48 -3.36
C THR A 37 -5.25 -4.43 -4.77
N LEU A 38 -4.18 -5.17 -5.09
CA LEU A 38 -3.66 -5.28 -6.46
C LEU A 38 -4.66 -5.95 -7.40
N SER A 39 -5.48 -6.88 -6.91
CA SER A 39 -6.56 -7.46 -7.70
C SER A 39 -7.70 -6.47 -7.94
N TYR A 40 -8.01 -5.63 -6.96
CA TYR A 40 -9.08 -4.63 -7.04
C TYR A 40 -8.78 -3.52 -8.04
N ILE A 41 -7.57 -2.94 -8.01
CA ILE A 41 -7.19 -1.81 -8.88
C ILE A 41 -7.16 -2.16 -10.38
N LYS A 42 -7.01 -3.45 -10.70
CA LYS A 42 -7.05 -3.99 -12.07
C LYS A 42 -8.45 -4.02 -12.67
N LEU A 43 -9.48 -4.04 -11.82
CA LEU A 43 -10.86 -4.13 -12.26
C LEU A 43 -11.29 -2.84 -12.95
N ASP A 44 -12.10 -3.01 -13.98
CA ASP A 44 -12.95 -1.93 -14.49
C ASP A 44 -13.78 -1.36 -13.34
N PRO A 45 -13.81 -0.03 -13.14
CA PRO A 45 -14.60 0.63 -12.11
C PRO A 45 -16.05 0.12 -12.01
N ILE A 46 -16.68 -0.26 -13.13
CA ILE A 46 -18.07 -0.76 -13.10
C ILE A 46 -18.23 -2.10 -12.34
N TYR A 47 -17.15 -2.89 -12.23
CA TYR A 47 -17.15 -4.17 -11.53
C TYR A 47 -16.66 -4.08 -10.08
N ARG A 48 -16.07 -2.94 -9.67
CA ARG A 48 -15.48 -2.79 -8.34
C ARG A 48 -16.49 -2.95 -7.21
N LYS A 49 -17.76 -2.59 -7.44
CA LYS A 49 -18.85 -2.78 -6.48
C LYS A 49 -19.04 -4.22 -6.02
N TYR A 50 -18.81 -5.19 -6.91
CA TYR A 50 -18.91 -6.62 -6.58
C TYR A 50 -17.68 -7.17 -5.83
N HIS A 51 -16.63 -6.36 -5.69
CA HIS A 51 -15.36 -6.73 -5.09
C HIS A 51 -14.91 -5.73 -4.03
N HIS A 52 -15.84 -4.96 -3.47
CA HIS A 52 -15.54 -3.92 -2.48
C HIS A 52 -14.82 -4.46 -1.24
N ASN A 53 -15.12 -5.71 -0.89
CA ASN A 53 -14.47 -6.42 0.21
C ASN A 53 -12.95 -6.51 0.05
N LYS A 54 -12.41 -6.51 -1.18
CA LYS A 54 -10.95 -6.52 -1.43
C LYS A 54 -10.22 -5.29 -0.90
N MET A 55 -10.95 -4.21 -0.59
CA MET A 55 -10.35 -2.97 -0.09
C MET A 55 -10.58 -2.77 1.42
N ASN A 56 -11.55 -3.46 2.03
CA ASN A 56 -11.89 -3.28 3.45
C ASN A 56 -11.59 -4.53 4.32
N PHE A 57 -11.47 -5.72 3.73
CA PHE A 57 -11.35 -6.98 4.47
C PHE A 57 -10.03 -7.10 5.25
N SER A 58 -8.94 -6.52 4.75
CA SER A 58 -7.65 -6.52 5.43
C SER A 58 -7.72 -5.97 6.86
N MET A 59 -8.64 -5.04 7.12
CA MET A 59 -8.83 -4.46 8.45
C MET A 59 -9.38 -5.45 9.47
N MET A 60 -10.05 -6.53 9.04
CA MET A 60 -10.56 -7.58 9.94
C MET A 60 -9.46 -8.29 10.72
N TYR A 61 -8.26 -8.36 10.16
CA TYR A 61 -7.12 -9.03 10.76
C TYR A 61 -5.91 -8.12 10.93
N ASN A 62 -5.98 -6.84 10.55
CA ASN A 62 -4.82 -5.94 10.52
C ASN A 62 -4.10 -5.80 11.89
N TYR A 63 -4.79 -6.05 13.00
CA TYR A 63 -4.23 -5.97 14.34
C TYR A 63 -3.71 -7.30 14.90
N SER A 64 -3.79 -8.40 14.12
CA SER A 64 -3.25 -9.69 14.54
C SER A 64 -1.71 -9.73 14.52
N GLU A 65 -1.10 -8.88 13.70
CA GLU A 65 0.36 -8.79 13.50
C GLU A 65 0.77 -7.34 13.25
N LYS A 66 2.05 -7.03 13.46
CA LYS A 66 2.64 -5.74 13.07
C LYS A 66 2.94 -5.74 11.56
N PHE A 67 1.95 -5.38 10.76
CA PHE A 67 2.07 -5.43 9.31
C PHE A 67 2.89 -4.28 8.68
N ILE A 68 3.63 -4.65 7.63
CA ILE A 68 4.08 -3.79 6.53
C ILE A 68 3.19 -4.09 5.32
N LEU A 69 2.77 -3.06 4.60
CA LEU A 69 2.03 -3.14 3.34
C LEU A 69 3.04 -3.18 2.19
N PRO A 70 3.27 -4.33 1.54
CA PRO A 70 4.34 -4.48 0.57
C PRO A 70 3.85 -4.33 -0.86
N ILE A 71 4.59 -3.57 -1.65
CA ILE A 71 4.61 -3.66 -3.12
C ILE A 71 6.06 -3.92 -3.50
N SER A 72 6.45 -5.20 -3.46
CA SER A 72 7.83 -5.64 -3.67
C SER A 72 8.15 -5.82 -5.16
N HIS A 73 9.40 -6.19 -5.44
CA HIS A 73 9.89 -6.53 -6.77
C HIS A 73 9.12 -7.69 -7.42
N ASP A 74 8.72 -8.70 -6.64
CA ASP A 74 7.98 -9.88 -7.11
C ASP A 74 6.66 -9.52 -7.76
N GLU A 75 6.09 -8.36 -7.42
CA GLU A 75 4.81 -7.92 -7.96
C GLU A 75 4.93 -7.19 -9.30
N VAL A 76 6.14 -6.89 -9.79
CA VAL A 76 6.36 -6.13 -11.03
C VAL A 76 7.26 -6.85 -12.04
N VAL A 77 7.27 -8.19 -12.00
CA VAL A 77 8.06 -9.09 -12.86
C VAL A 77 7.22 -10.25 -13.41
N HIS A 78 7.84 -11.10 -14.25
CA HIS A 78 7.34 -12.40 -14.69
C HIS A 78 5.93 -12.36 -15.31
N GLY A 79 5.62 -11.32 -16.10
CA GLY A 79 4.33 -11.17 -16.77
C GLY A 79 3.23 -10.61 -15.87
N LYS A 80 3.52 -10.27 -14.61
CA LYS A 80 2.55 -9.65 -13.70
C LYS A 80 2.27 -8.18 -14.06
N LYS A 81 3.04 -7.56 -14.96
CA LYS A 81 3.07 -6.13 -15.33
C LYS A 81 3.66 -5.23 -14.25
N SER A 82 4.20 -4.09 -14.67
CA SER A 82 4.53 -2.97 -13.79
C SER A 82 3.30 -2.45 -13.05
N LEU A 83 3.49 -1.77 -11.91
CA LEU A 83 2.38 -1.28 -11.10
C LEU A 83 1.43 -0.36 -11.88
N ILE A 84 1.97 0.55 -12.72
CA ILE A 84 1.15 1.45 -13.54
C ILE A 84 0.30 0.67 -14.55
N ASN A 85 0.82 -0.41 -15.12
CA ASN A 85 0.11 -1.24 -16.10
C ASN A 85 -0.86 -2.26 -15.46
N LYS A 86 -0.91 -2.33 -14.12
CA LYS A 86 -2.01 -2.98 -13.41
C LYS A 86 -3.23 -2.08 -13.27
N MET A 87 -3.07 -0.76 -13.36
CA MET A 87 -4.19 0.17 -13.24
C MET A 87 -5.12 0.06 -14.45
N TRP A 88 -6.43 0.19 -14.23
CA TRP A 88 -7.42 0.16 -15.31
C TRP A 88 -7.48 1.49 -16.09
N GLY A 89 -7.76 1.37 -17.39
CA GLY A 89 -8.10 2.50 -18.27
C GLY A 89 -6.97 2.96 -19.18
N ASP A 90 -7.18 4.13 -19.79
CA ASP A 90 -6.16 4.86 -20.54
C ASP A 90 -5.06 5.40 -19.61
N ASP A 91 -3.99 5.94 -20.18
CA ASP A 91 -2.82 6.38 -19.40
C ASP A 91 -3.21 7.42 -18.33
N TRP A 92 -4.06 8.39 -18.66
CA TRP A 92 -4.49 9.38 -17.67
C TRP A 92 -5.16 8.70 -16.46
N LYS A 93 -6.06 7.74 -16.71
CA LYS A 93 -6.73 6.96 -15.67
C LYS A 93 -5.75 6.09 -14.89
N LYS A 94 -4.75 5.49 -15.55
CA LYS A 94 -3.71 4.70 -14.89
C LYS A 94 -2.94 5.52 -13.88
N TYR A 95 -2.46 6.71 -14.25
CA TYR A 95 -1.72 7.57 -13.33
C TYR A 95 -2.62 8.13 -12.22
N ALA A 96 -3.89 8.43 -12.51
CA ALA A 96 -4.86 8.78 -11.47
C ALA A 96 -5.06 7.63 -10.47
N GLY A 97 -5.20 6.40 -10.97
CA GLY A 97 -5.30 5.18 -10.18
C GLY A 97 -4.06 4.93 -9.33
N LEU A 98 -2.86 5.13 -9.87
CA LEU A 98 -1.60 4.99 -9.13
C LEU A 98 -1.52 5.97 -7.96
N ARG A 99 -1.87 7.24 -8.17
CA ARG A 99 -1.94 8.23 -7.09
C ARG A 99 -3.00 7.87 -6.05
N LEU A 100 -4.19 7.47 -6.48
CA LEU A 100 -5.25 7.05 -5.56
C LEU A 100 -4.83 5.84 -4.72
N TYR A 101 -4.21 4.85 -5.35
CA TYR A 101 -3.70 3.66 -4.67
C TYR A 101 -2.61 3.99 -3.65
N ALA A 102 -1.65 4.85 -4.01
CA ALA A 102 -0.61 5.30 -3.09
C ALA A 102 -1.19 6.10 -1.91
N SER A 103 -2.15 6.99 -2.15
CA SER A 103 -2.89 7.70 -1.08
C SER A 103 -3.59 6.70 -0.13
N PHE A 104 -4.28 5.71 -0.68
CA PHE A 104 -4.94 4.67 0.11
C PHE A 104 -3.93 3.87 0.93
N MET A 105 -2.84 3.42 0.30
CA MET A 105 -1.75 2.71 0.98
C MET A 105 -1.17 3.52 2.14
N MET A 106 -0.98 4.83 1.99
CA MET A 106 -0.51 5.71 3.06
C MET A 106 -1.54 5.89 4.19
N GLY A 107 -2.82 5.93 3.84
CA GLY A 107 -3.92 6.05 4.79
C GLY A 107 -4.24 4.76 5.55
N HIS A 108 -4.06 3.59 4.96
CA HIS A 108 -4.27 2.29 5.61
C HIS A 108 -3.28 2.10 6.78
N PRO A 109 -3.64 1.49 7.92
CA PRO A 109 -2.68 1.19 8.98
C PRO A 109 -1.57 0.21 8.56
N GLY A 110 -0.37 0.35 9.15
CA GLY A 110 0.82 -0.48 8.90
C GLY A 110 1.93 0.25 8.14
N LYS A 111 3.19 -0.20 8.22
CA LYS A 111 4.31 0.50 7.51
C LYS A 111 4.25 0.26 6.01
N LYS A 112 5.01 1.06 5.23
CA LYS A 112 4.90 1.11 3.77
C LYS A 112 6.18 0.59 3.13
N LEU A 113 6.05 -0.25 2.12
CA LEU A 113 7.16 -0.67 1.26
C LEU A 113 6.71 -0.61 -0.19
N MET A 114 7.45 0.12 -1.02
CA MET A 114 7.22 0.23 -2.45
C MET A 114 8.55 0.08 -3.20
N PHE A 115 8.56 -0.80 -4.20
CA PHE A 115 9.73 -1.09 -4.99
C PHE A 115 10.04 0.02 -6.00
N MET A 116 11.33 0.20 -6.28
CA MET A 116 11.84 1.22 -7.20
C MET A 116 11.18 1.13 -8.59
N GLY A 117 11.02 2.27 -9.24
CA GLY A 117 10.32 2.38 -10.53
C GLY A 117 8.82 2.63 -10.38
N CYS A 118 8.20 2.19 -9.29
CA CYS A 118 6.77 2.42 -9.04
C CYS A 118 6.46 3.91 -8.80
N GLU A 119 7.37 4.63 -8.15
CA GLU A 119 7.20 6.02 -7.70
C GLU A 119 7.18 7.06 -8.82
N PHE A 120 7.67 6.71 -10.01
CA PHE A 120 7.51 7.53 -11.21
C PHE A 120 6.66 6.85 -12.29
N GLY A 121 6.07 5.70 -11.96
CA GLY A 121 5.20 4.95 -12.86
C GLY A 121 5.92 4.36 -14.06
N GLN A 122 7.05 3.67 -13.86
CA GLN A 122 7.75 2.94 -14.92
C GLN A 122 6.78 2.01 -15.68
N PHE A 123 6.78 2.08 -17.01
CA PHE A 123 5.85 1.32 -17.83
C PHE A 123 6.24 -0.16 -17.97
N VAL A 124 7.51 -0.45 -18.22
CA VAL A 124 7.95 -1.84 -18.38
C VAL A 124 8.08 -2.54 -17.02
N GLU A 125 7.93 -3.86 -17.02
CA GLU A 125 8.28 -4.69 -15.85
C GLU A 125 9.74 -4.45 -15.45
N TRP A 126 10.01 -4.63 -14.16
CA TRP A 126 11.39 -4.62 -13.70
C TRP A 126 12.17 -5.78 -14.33
N ARG A 127 13.43 -5.53 -14.63
CA ARG A 127 14.36 -6.47 -15.25
C ARG A 127 15.69 -6.29 -14.54
N GLU A 128 16.22 -7.35 -13.94
CA GLU A 128 17.47 -7.23 -13.18
C GLU A 128 18.71 -6.94 -14.05
N TRP A 129 18.64 -7.20 -15.36
CA TRP A 129 19.77 -7.05 -16.29
C TRP A 129 19.87 -5.67 -16.97
N GLU A 130 18.96 -4.74 -16.68
CA GLU A 130 19.00 -3.37 -17.20
C GLU A 130 18.69 -2.35 -16.10
N GLU A 131 19.06 -1.10 -16.32
CA GLU A 131 18.70 -0.01 -15.43
C GLU A 131 17.21 0.34 -15.53
N LEU A 132 16.69 1.03 -14.52
CA LEU A 132 15.36 1.63 -14.61
C LEU A 132 15.30 2.65 -15.75
N GLN A 133 14.11 2.87 -16.29
CA GLN A 133 13.90 3.78 -17.43
C GLN A 133 13.94 5.26 -17.00
N TRP A 134 15.08 5.73 -16.49
CA TRP A 134 15.21 7.08 -15.92
C TRP A 134 14.85 8.20 -16.89
N SER A 135 15.10 8.01 -18.18
CA SER A 135 14.86 9.03 -19.20
C SER A 135 13.38 9.44 -19.30
N VAL A 136 12.43 8.56 -18.95
CA VAL A 136 10.99 8.87 -19.02
C VAL A 136 10.58 10.00 -18.09
N ILE A 137 11.32 10.22 -16.99
CA ILE A 137 11.09 11.32 -16.06
C ILE A 137 11.40 12.66 -16.73
N GLU A 138 12.43 12.71 -17.58
CA GLU A 138 12.82 13.93 -18.27
C GLU A 138 12.02 14.16 -19.56
N GLU A 139 11.74 13.07 -20.28
CA GLU A 139 11.04 13.11 -21.56
C GLU A 139 9.53 13.39 -21.42
N PHE A 140 8.87 12.89 -20.36
CA PHE A 140 7.42 13.02 -20.21
C PHE A 140 7.01 13.62 -18.87
N ASP A 141 6.21 14.69 -18.95
CA ASP A 141 5.75 15.46 -17.79
C ASP A 141 4.93 14.63 -16.78
N ILE A 142 4.21 13.60 -17.24
CA ILE A 142 3.38 12.78 -16.36
C ILE A 142 4.21 11.91 -15.39
N HIS A 143 5.37 11.41 -15.81
CA HIS A 143 6.29 10.66 -14.94
C HIS A 143 6.95 11.60 -13.93
N ARG A 144 7.39 12.79 -14.38
CA ARG A 144 7.92 13.83 -13.49
C ARG A 144 6.92 14.23 -12.40
N LYS A 145 5.68 14.54 -12.79
CA LYS A 145 4.61 14.89 -11.85
C LYS A 145 4.26 13.74 -10.90
N THR A 146 4.31 12.50 -11.38
CA THR A 146 4.10 11.32 -10.53
C THR A 146 5.19 11.20 -9.47
N LYS A 147 6.46 11.34 -9.86
CA LYS A 147 7.59 11.38 -8.92
C LYS A 147 7.45 12.49 -7.87
N GLU A 148 7.11 13.71 -8.29
CA GLU A 148 6.92 14.84 -7.36
C GLU A 148 5.70 14.63 -6.45
N TYR A 149 4.63 13.97 -6.93
CA TYR A 149 3.52 13.54 -6.10
C TYR A 149 3.97 12.56 -5.01
N PHE A 150 4.74 11.52 -5.34
CA PHE A 150 5.25 10.57 -4.33
C PHE A 150 6.16 11.23 -3.31
N LYS A 151 6.99 12.18 -3.74
CA LYS A 151 7.81 13.02 -2.84
C LYS A 151 6.94 13.82 -1.87
N ALA A 152 5.90 14.49 -2.38
CA ALA A 152 4.96 15.24 -1.56
C ALA A 152 4.15 14.33 -0.61
N LEU A 153 3.74 13.16 -1.08
CA LEU A 153 3.00 12.16 -0.29
C LEU A 153 3.85 11.61 0.86
N ASN A 154 5.12 11.30 0.63
CA ASN A 154 6.04 10.87 1.68
C ASN A 154 6.27 11.97 2.73
N LYS A 155 6.42 13.23 2.28
CA LYS A 155 6.51 14.37 3.20
C LYS A 155 5.25 14.50 4.05
N PHE A 156 4.08 14.42 3.43
CA PHE A 156 2.79 14.44 4.12
C PHE A 156 2.67 13.31 5.14
N TYR A 157 3.08 12.09 4.79
CA TYR A 157 3.09 10.95 5.71
C TYR A 157 3.96 11.21 6.95
N LEU A 158 5.17 11.75 6.78
CA LEU A 158 6.08 12.03 7.89
C LEU A 158 5.61 13.18 8.79
N GLU A 159 5.00 14.22 8.22
CA GLU A 159 4.52 15.40 8.96
C GLU A 159 3.25 15.12 9.78
N ASN A 160 2.47 14.09 9.42
CA ASN A 160 1.19 13.77 10.06
C ASN A 160 1.28 12.47 10.87
N SER A 161 1.49 12.60 12.19
CA SER A 161 1.67 11.44 13.08
C SER A 161 0.46 10.51 13.18
N SER A 162 -0.73 10.97 12.81
CA SER A 162 -1.92 10.11 12.68
C SER A 162 -1.74 8.98 11.68
N LEU A 163 -0.87 9.14 10.69
CA LEU A 163 -0.66 8.13 9.65
C LEU A 163 0.27 6.99 10.07
N TRP A 164 0.98 7.11 11.20
CA TRP A 164 2.00 6.12 11.57
C TRP A 164 2.17 5.83 13.07
N SER A 165 1.69 6.69 13.97
CA SER A 165 1.99 6.57 15.41
C SER A 165 1.14 5.54 16.17
N LEU A 166 0.01 5.15 15.60
CA LEU A 166 -0.95 4.17 16.14
C LEU A 166 -1.31 3.10 15.08
N ASP A 167 -0.37 2.72 14.22
CA ASP A 167 -0.63 1.72 13.16
C ASP A 167 -1.08 0.35 13.68
N TYR A 168 -0.73 0.04 14.93
CA TYR A 168 -0.93 -1.28 15.54
C TYR A 168 -1.83 -1.22 16.78
N GLU A 169 -2.51 -0.09 16.98
CA GLU A 169 -3.51 0.09 18.04
C GLU A 169 -4.88 0.28 17.35
N GLU A 170 -5.92 -0.39 17.85
CA GLU A 170 -7.26 -0.31 17.26
C GLU A 170 -7.78 1.14 17.25
N GLU A 171 -7.44 1.96 18.25
CA GLU A 171 -7.87 3.36 18.30
C GLU A 171 -7.23 4.24 17.22
N GLY A 172 -6.18 3.76 16.52
CA GLY A 172 -5.51 4.49 15.46
C GLY A 172 -6.29 4.62 14.15
N PHE A 173 -7.39 3.87 14.00
CA PHE A 173 -8.20 3.83 12.79
C PHE A 173 -9.69 3.68 13.13
N LYS A 174 -10.55 4.33 12.33
CA LYS A 174 -11.99 4.13 12.42
C LYS A 174 -12.64 4.24 11.05
N TRP A 175 -13.39 3.23 10.64
CA TRP A 175 -14.28 3.35 9.48
C TRP A 175 -15.38 4.39 9.76
N MET A 176 -15.60 5.29 8.81
CA MET A 176 -16.80 6.13 8.78
C MET A 176 -17.88 5.45 7.94
N ASP A 177 -17.48 4.97 6.76
CA ASP A 177 -18.30 4.15 5.88
C ASP A 177 -17.37 3.21 5.11
N ALA A 178 -17.57 1.91 5.32
CA ALA A 178 -16.82 0.83 4.68
C ALA A 178 -17.66 0.06 3.65
N ASP A 179 -18.95 0.41 3.48
CA ASP A 179 -19.95 -0.40 2.79
C ASP A 179 -20.54 0.29 1.54
N ASN A 180 -20.11 1.52 1.20
CA ASN A 180 -20.50 2.24 -0.02
C ASN A 180 -19.86 1.61 -1.29
N SER A 181 -20.25 0.37 -1.54
CA SER A 181 -19.80 -0.47 -2.63
C SER A 181 -20.34 -0.03 -3.99
N GLU A 182 -21.61 0.40 -4.06
CA GLU A 182 -22.24 0.84 -5.32
C GLU A 182 -21.48 2.00 -5.98
N GLU A 183 -20.89 2.90 -5.17
CA GLU A 183 -20.06 4.01 -5.68
C GLU A 183 -18.55 3.72 -5.59
N SER A 184 -18.16 2.58 -5.02
CA SER A 184 -16.76 2.20 -4.77
C SER A 184 -16.01 3.22 -3.90
N VAL A 185 -16.68 3.76 -2.88
CA VAL A 185 -16.16 4.79 -1.98
C VAL A 185 -15.86 4.18 -0.61
N LEU A 186 -14.70 4.54 -0.04
CA LEU A 186 -14.31 4.20 1.31
C LEU A 186 -13.98 5.49 2.07
N SER A 187 -14.44 5.59 3.32
CA SER A 187 -14.11 6.72 4.18
C SER A 187 -13.74 6.27 5.59
N PHE A 188 -12.65 6.81 6.11
CA PHE A 188 -12.10 6.45 7.40
C PHE A 188 -11.33 7.60 8.04
N ILE A 189 -11.09 7.46 9.35
CA ILE A 189 -10.33 8.40 10.17
C ILE A 189 -9.04 7.72 10.61
N ARG A 190 -7.93 8.47 10.58
CA ARG A 190 -6.66 8.11 11.21
C ARG A 190 -6.42 8.98 12.43
N ILE A 191 -6.12 8.34 13.56
CA ILE A 191 -5.88 8.98 14.84
C ILE A 191 -4.40 8.80 15.19
N GLY A 192 -3.77 9.87 15.68
CA GLY A 192 -2.38 9.84 16.12
C GLY A 192 -2.25 10.02 17.62
N LYS A 193 -1.10 9.63 18.16
CA LYS A 193 -0.74 10.02 19.53
C LYS A 193 -0.76 11.55 19.61
N ASN A 194 -1.48 12.07 20.59
CA ASN A 194 -1.43 13.49 20.92
C ASN A 194 0.03 13.85 21.21
N LYS A 195 0.65 14.66 20.35
CA LYS A 195 1.83 15.42 20.74
C LYS A 195 1.35 16.41 21.80
N ARG A 196 1.28 16.02 23.07
CA ARG A 196 1.34 17.02 24.15
C ARG A 196 2.62 17.79 23.90
N LYS A 197 2.48 19.04 23.46
CA LYS A 197 3.58 20.01 23.45
C LYS A 197 4.04 20.13 24.89
N ASN A 198 5.15 19.47 25.22
CA ASN A 198 6.01 19.90 26.31
C ASN A 198 6.92 20.98 25.76
#